data_AF-A0A3D5ZND9-F1
#
_entry.id   AF-A0A3D5ZND9-F1
#
_cell.length_a   1.000
_cell.length_b   1.000
_cell.length_c   1.000
_cell.angle_alpha   90.00
_cell.angle_beta   90.00
_cell.angle_gamma   90.00
#
_symmetry.space_group_name_H-M   'P 1'
#
loop_
_entity.id
_entity.type
_entity.pdbx_description
1 polymer ?
#
loop_
_entity_poly.entity_id
_entity_poly.type
_entity_poly.pdbx_seq_one_letter_code
_entity_poly.pdbx_strand_id
1 'polypeptide(L)'
;MFNLFKYSDKETPLPNSRLGQFGYILRFHWRSLALLSTLTSLFAVPLVVWMYWSTMANSALYAKLLSLTDYAQKVELATQLKGQMLFNGLVYIPLTAVAFVGLGGCAQCIKMYAKRQIVFVSQCFWRGVKQHFWGSFVTGALYASAVCAVLCSDLFFGAEWWWNVVGVLALAVVSIFVSYCFVLNVFYKQSLKALLLNATALTFVRFPQNALALALSTITVWLVVFLPSVLGVTLCVIVNLFIGIGYSTLIIVLNAFSAFDKYINKTQYPSLYREGLQNNSDAVTAEGANA
;
A
#
# COMPACT_ATOMS: atom_id res chain seq x y z
N MET A 1 -29.68 -10.34 10.19
CA MET A 1 -30.27 -9.77 8.96
C MET A 1 -30.09 -8.25 9.05
N PHE A 2 -28.97 -7.70 8.54
CA PHE A 2 -28.71 -6.26 8.55
C PHE A 2 -28.88 -5.72 7.12
N ASN A 3 -29.99 -5.01 6.89
CA ASN A 3 -30.21 -4.21 5.68
C ASN A 3 -29.38 -2.92 5.75
N LEU A 4 -28.07 -3.04 5.59
CA LEU A 4 -27.19 -1.93 5.26
C LEU A 4 -26.68 -2.18 3.82
N PHE A 5 -26.59 -1.13 3.00
CA PHE A 5 -26.05 -1.16 1.63
C PHE A 5 -27.01 -1.49 0.47
N LYS A 6 -28.20 -0.87 0.46
CA LYS A 6 -28.91 -0.60 -0.80
C LYS A 6 -28.91 0.91 -1.04
N TYR A 7 -27.77 1.46 -1.48
CA TYR A 7 -27.76 2.80 -2.06
C TYR A 7 -27.98 2.63 -3.57
N SER A 8 -29.03 3.26 -4.09
CA SER A 8 -29.33 3.23 -5.53
C SER A 8 -28.38 4.22 -6.22
N ASP A 9 -27.30 3.72 -6.83
CA ASP A 9 -26.27 4.50 -7.54
C ASP A 9 -26.79 5.25 -8.80
N LYS A 10 -28.10 5.24 -9.08
CA LYS A 10 -28.67 5.81 -10.32
C LYS A 10 -28.84 7.34 -10.31
N GLU A 11 -28.78 8.01 -9.16
CA GLU A 11 -29.09 9.45 -9.08
C GLU A 11 -27.85 10.36 -8.93
N THR A 12 -26.66 9.82 -8.70
CA THR A 12 -25.45 10.65 -8.58
C THR A 12 -24.65 10.68 -9.89
N PRO A 13 -24.33 11.88 -10.42
CA PRO A 13 -23.57 12.00 -11.65
C PRO A 13 -22.22 11.27 -11.53
N LEU A 14 -21.78 10.70 -12.65
CA LEU A 14 -20.49 10.02 -12.72
C LEU A 14 -19.35 11.03 -12.48
N PRO A 15 -18.32 10.71 -11.70
CA PRO A 15 -17.19 11.61 -11.51
C PRO A 15 -16.43 11.79 -12.83
N ASN A 16 -16.00 13.02 -13.11
CA ASN A 16 -15.26 13.37 -14.32
C ASN A 16 -13.80 12.88 -14.32
N SER A 17 -13.23 12.61 -13.15
CA SER A 17 -11.83 12.25 -12.98
C SER A 17 -11.62 11.21 -11.87
N ARG A 18 -10.48 10.51 -11.88
CA ARG A 18 -10.09 9.58 -10.81
C ARG A 18 -9.91 10.27 -9.45
N LEU A 19 -9.56 11.57 -9.44
CA LEU A 19 -9.55 12.39 -8.22
C LEU A 19 -10.98 12.65 -7.70
N GLY A 20 -11.92 12.96 -8.59
CA GLY A 20 -13.33 13.07 -8.22
C GLY A 20 -13.91 11.75 -7.70
N GLN A 21 -13.49 10.64 -8.30
CA GLN A 21 -13.86 9.29 -7.86
C GLN A 21 -13.31 8.95 -6.47
N PHE A 22 -12.09 9.40 -6.15
CA PHE A 22 -11.54 9.30 -4.80
C PHE A 22 -12.44 9.99 -3.78
N GLY A 23 -12.82 11.25 -4.04
CA GLY A 23 -13.73 12.00 -3.16
C GLY A 23 -15.10 11.35 -3.03
N TYR A 24 -15.65 10.80 -4.13
CA TYR A 24 -16.91 10.06 -4.12
C TYR A 24 -16.84 8.83 -3.20
N ILE A 25 -15.85 7.94 -3.42
CA ILE A 25 -15.71 6.71 -2.63
C ILE A 25 -15.45 7.05 -1.15
N LEU A 26 -14.64 8.07 -0.89
CA LEU A 26 -14.36 8.52 0.47
C LEU A 26 -15.63 9.05 1.15
N ARG A 27 -16.46 9.86 0.49
CA ARG A 27 -17.68 10.42 1.10
C ARG A 27 -18.77 9.38 1.31
N PHE A 28 -19.04 8.54 0.32
CA PHE A 28 -20.21 7.64 0.32
C PHE A 28 -19.89 6.24 0.85
N HIS A 29 -18.63 5.80 0.83
CA HIS A 29 -18.23 4.45 1.25
C HIS A 29 -17.18 4.44 2.36
N TRP A 30 -17.02 5.53 3.14
CA TRP A 30 -16.04 5.59 4.23
C TRP A 30 -16.18 4.44 5.25
N ARG A 31 -17.41 4.03 5.60
CA ARG A 31 -17.66 2.92 6.54
C ARG A 31 -17.14 1.60 5.99
N SER A 32 -17.34 1.38 4.69
CA SER A 32 -16.83 0.21 4.00
C SER A 32 -15.31 0.22 3.92
N LEU A 33 -14.69 1.39 3.68
CA LEU A 33 -13.24 1.56 3.73
C LEU A 33 -12.68 1.28 5.13
N ALA A 34 -13.35 1.72 6.18
CA ALA A 34 -12.96 1.41 7.56
C ALA A 34 -13.04 -0.10 7.83
N LEU A 35 -14.13 -0.75 7.43
CA LEU A 35 -14.26 -2.21 7.56
C LEU A 35 -13.18 -2.96 6.77
N LEU A 36 -12.87 -2.51 5.55
CA LEU A 36 -11.78 -3.08 4.75
C LEU A 36 -10.41 -2.91 5.42
N SER A 37 -10.18 -1.77 6.05
CA SER A 37 -8.95 -1.52 6.82
C SER A 37 -8.85 -2.51 7.98
N THR A 38 -9.92 -2.64 8.78
CA THR A 38 -9.96 -3.60 9.90
C THR A 38 -9.72 -5.03 9.45
N LEU A 39 -10.39 -5.47 8.38
CA LEU A 39 -10.21 -6.83 7.84
C LEU A 39 -8.77 -7.07 7.35
N THR A 40 -8.18 -6.06 6.70
CA THR A 40 -6.79 -6.14 6.23
C THR A 40 -5.80 -6.16 7.39
N SER A 41 -6.06 -5.36 8.43
CA SER A 41 -5.25 -5.26 9.63
C SER A 41 -5.09 -6.60 10.36
N LEU A 42 -6.09 -7.49 10.31
CA LEU A 42 -5.98 -8.84 10.88
C LEU A 42 -4.81 -9.62 10.29
N PHE A 43 -4.48 -9.42 9.02
CA PHE A 43 -3.32 -10.05 8.36
C PHE A 43 -2.00 -9.36 8.75
N ALA A 44 -2.05 -8.10 9.17
CA ALA A 44 -0.89 -7.35 9.61
C ALA A 44 -0.54 -7.56 11.10
N VAL A 45 -1.45 -8.13 11.91
CA VAL A 45 -1.21 -8.36 13.35
C VAL A 45 0.10 -9.12 13.62
N PRO A 46 0.41 -10.25 12.94
CA PRO A 46 1.66 -10.96 13.18
C PRO A 46 2.90 -10.11 12.90
N LEU A 47 2.85 -9.30 11.84
CA LEU A 47 3.92 -8.36 11.49
C LEU A 47 4.08 -7.29 12.58
N VAL A 48 2.99 -6.67 13.02
CA VAL A 48 3.01 -5.61 14.06
C VAL A 48 3.54 -6.15 15.39
N VAL A 49 3.10 -7.34 15.82
CA VAL A 49 3.58 -7.99 17.05
C VAL A 49 5.09 -8.25 16.96
N TRP A 50 5.55 -8.79 15.84
CA TRP A 50 6.98 -9.04 15.63
C TRP A 50 7.79 -7.74 15.58
N MET A 51 7.29 -6.69 14.92
CA MET A 51 7.93 -5.37 14.89
C MET A 51 8.08 -4.79 16.31
N TYR A 52 7.04 -4.88 17.13
CA TYR A 52 7.10 -4.40 18.51
C TYR A 52 8.13 -5.18 19.34
N TRP A 53 8.06 -6.52 19.29
CA TRP A 53 9.00 -7.41 20.01
C TRP A 53 10.46 -7.18 19.60
N SER A 54 10.74 -7.18 18.29
CA SER A 54 12.08 -6.96 17.75
C SER A 54 12.63 -5.57 18.09
N THR A 55 11.78 -4.53 18.10
CA THR A 55 12.18 -3.18 18.50
C THR A 55 12.57 -3.11 19.97
N MET A 56 11.81 -3.76 20.87
CA MET A 56 12.16 -3.85 22.28
C MET A 56 13.48 -4.60 22.50
N ALA A 57 13.64 -5.74 21.83
CA ALA A 57 14.86 -6.55 21.93
C ALA A 57 16.10 -5.79 21.42
N ASN A 58 16.00 -5.13 20.27
CA ASN A 58 17.09 -4.32 19.73
C ASN A 58 17.42 -3.13 20.63
N SER A 59 16.40 -2.43 21.16
CA SER A 59 16.59 -1.29 22.07
C SER A 59 17.34 -1.69 23.34
N ALA A 60 17.03 -2.86 23.92
CA ALA A 60 17.73 -3.38 25.09
C ALA A 60 19.22 -3.67 24.80
N LEU A 61 19.52 -4.25 23.63
CA LEU A 61 20.91 -4.50 23.20
C LEU A 61 21.65 -3.20 22.91
N TYR A 62 21.01 -2.21 22.27
CA TYR A 62 21.57 -0.89 22.04
C TYR A 62 21.92 -0.18 23.35
N ALA A 63 21.03 -0.21 24.35
CA ALA A 63 21.29 0.36 25.66
C ALA A 63 22.50 -0.30 26.35
N LYS A 64 22.63 -1.62 26.24
CA LYS A 64 23.79 -2.36 26.75
C LYS A 64 25.06 -2.00 25.98
N LEU A 65 25.01 -1.83 24.67
CA LEU A 65 26.16 -1.43 23.86
C LEU A 65 26.70 -0.06 24.26
N LEU A 66 25.81 0.89 24.56
CA LEU A 66 26.16 2.24 25.00
C LEU A 66 26.76 2.26 26.41
N SER A 67 26.39 1.32 27.29
CA SER A 67 26.89 1.28 28.67
C SER A 67 28.23 0.56 28.84
N LEU A 68 28.67 -0.22 27.85
CA LEU A 68 29.96 -0.88 27.88
C LEU A 68 31.11 0.13 27.75
N THR A 69 32.23 -0.14 28.42
CA THR A 69 33.48 0.64 28.30
C THR A 69 34.57 -0.15 27.57
N ASP A 70 34.59 -1.47 27.73
CA ASP A 70 35.52 -2.38 27.06
C ASP A 70 35.24 -2.47 25.55
N TYR A 71 36.27 -2.23 24.74
CA TYR A 71 36.20 -2.27 23.29
C TYR A 71 35.93 -3.68 22.75
N ALA A 72 36.52 -4.73 23.34
CA ALA A 72 36.34 -6.09 22.86
C ALA A 72 34.87 -6.53 23.00
N GLN A 73 34.27 -6.24 24.16
CA GLN A 73 32.87 -6.52 24.43
C GLN A 73 31.92 -5.69 23.55
N LYS A 74 32.29 -4.44 23.23
CA LYS A 74 31.53 -3.61 22.28
C LYS A 74 31.48 -4.22 20.88
N VAL A 75 32.61 -4.69 20.37
CA VAL A 75 32.69 -5.29 19.03
C VAL A 75 31.87 -6.58 18.97
N GLU A 76 31.94 -7.42 19.99
CA GLU A 76 31.14 -8.65 20.08
C GLU A 76 29.64 -8.33 20.08
N LEU A 77 29.19 -7.43 20.94
CA LEU A 77 27.77 -7.06 21.06
C LEU A 77 27.26 -6.35 19.80
N ALA A 78 28.07 -5.50 19.16
CA ALA A 78 27.73 -4.87 17.88
C ALA A 78 27.55 -5.92 16.77
N THR A 79 28.36 -6.98 16.77
CA THR A 79 28.23 -8.09 15.82
C THR A 79 26.94 -8.89 16.07
N GLN A 80 26.62 -9.17 17.33
CA GLN A 80 25.36 -9.81 17.72
C GLN A 80 24.14 -8.99 17.29
N LEU A 81 24.19 -7.67 17.50
CA LEU A 81 23.12 -6.76 17.09
C LEU A 81 22.90 -6.76 15.58
N LYS A 82 23.98 -6.70 14.79
CA LYS A 82 23.90 -6.83 13.32
C LYS A 82 23.29 -8.17 12.90
N GLY A 83 23.72 -9.27 13.52
CA GLY A 83 23.15 -10.59 13.27
C GLY A 83 21.65 -10.66 13.58
N GLN A 84 21.22 -10.05 14.68
CA GLN A 84 19.80 -9.98 15.05
C GLN A 84 18.99 -9.12 14.08
N MET A 85 19.53 -8.01 13.59
CA MET A 85 18.87 -7.18 12.57
C MET A 85 18.66 -7.94 11.26
N LEU A 86 19.66 -8.70 10.80
CA LEU A 86 19.54 -9.56 9.63
C LEU A 86 18.47 -10.64 9.82
N PHE A 87 18.48 -11.31 10.99
CA PHE A 87 17.47 -12.30 11.33
C PHE A 87 16.05 -11.71 11.34
N ASN A 88 15.87 -10.54 11.97
CA ASN A 88 14.60 -9.82 11.96
C ASN A 88 14.16 -9.49 10.53
N GLY A 89 15.08 -9.05 9.67
CA GLY A 89 14.85 -8.81 8.25
C GLY A 89 14.28 -10.03 7.52
N LEU A 90 14.86 -11.21 7.76
CA LEU A 90 14.38 -12.47 7.18
C LEU A 90 12.97 -12.85 7.69
N VAL A 91 12.67 -12.60 8.97
CA VAL A 91 11.33 -12.87 9.53
C VAL A 91 10.28 -11.87 9.02
N TYR A 92 10.65 -10.61 8.77
CA TYR A 92 9.72 -9.62 8.21
C TYR A 92 9.22 -10.00 6.81
N ILE A 93 9.98 -10.76 6.01
CA ILE A 93 9.60 -11.17 4.65
C ILE A 93 8.28 -11.96 4.64
N PRO A 94 8.16 -13.14 5.28
CA PRO A 94 6.92 -13.90 5.29
C PRO A 94 5.78 -13.17 5.99
N LEU A 95 6.06 -12.39 7.05
CA LEU A 95 5.01 -11.64 7.76
C LEU A 95 4.41 -10.52 6.90
N THR A 96 5.25 -9.82 6.14
CA THR A 96 4.80 -8.78 5.20
C THR A 96 4.08 -9.41 4.00
N ALA A 97 4.54 -10.56 3.51
CA ALA A 97 3.86 -11.31 2.47
C ALA A 97 2.42 -11.67 2.87
N VAL A 98 2.21 -12.12 4.12
CA VAL A 98 0.87 -12.37 4.68
C VAL A 98 0.05 -11.08 4.79
N ALA A 99 0.64 -9.96 5.23
CA ALA A 99 -0.07 -8.68 5.28
C ALA A 99 -0.57 -8.23 3.89
N PHE A 100 0.23 -8.44 2.83
CA PHE A 100 -0.16 -8.13 1.46
C PHE A 100 -1.30 -9.00 0.94
N VAL A 101 -1.46 -10.23 1.42
CA VAL A 101 -2.64 -11.05 1.10
C VAL A 101 -3.93 -10.35 1.53
N GLY A 102 -3.94 -9.74 2.71
CA GLY A 102 -5.05 -8.90 3.17
C GLY A 102 -5.28 -7.69 2.26
N LEU A 103 -4.21 -7.02 1.84
CA LEU A 103 -4.29 -5.90 0.88
C LEU A 103 -4.92 -6.34 -0.45
N GLY A 104 -4.64 -7.55 -0.93
CA GLY A 104 -5.27 -8.11 -2.15
C GLY A 104 -6.79 -8.18 -2.05
N GLY A 105 -7.32 -8.57 -0.90
CA GLY A 105 -8.76 -8.52 -0.60
C GLY A 105 -9.31 -7.08 -0.61
N CYS A 106 -8.59 -6.14 0.00
CA CYS A 106 -8.95 -4.73 0.02
C CYS A 106 -9.00 -4.11 -1.38
N ALA A 107 -7.95 -4.32 -2.18
CA ALA A 107 -7.83 -3.82 -3.53
C ALA A 107 -8.92 -4.37 -4.46
N GLN A 108 -9.33 -5.63 -4.27
CA GLN A 108 -10.46 -6.21 -5.02
C GLN A 108 -11.80 -5.51 -4.69
N CYS A 109 -12.04 -5.11 -3.44
CA CYS A 109 -13.23 -4.34 -3.10
C CYS A 109 -13.18 -2.92 -3.68
N ILE A 110 -12.04 -2.25 -3.56
CA ILE A 110 -11.83 -0.91 -4.13
C ILE A 110 -11.96 -0.92 -5.65
N LYS A 111 -11.48 -1.98 -6.32
CA LYS A 111 -11.73 -2.24 -7.75
C LYS A 111 -13.21 -2.17 -8.10
N MET A 112 -14.05 -2.85 -7.31
CA MET A 112 -15.48 -2.92 -7.56
C MET A 112 -16.17 -1.58 -7.28
N TYR A 113 -15.77 -0.87 -6.22
CA TYR A 113 -16.25 0.49 -5.96
C TYR A 113 -15.88 1.45 -7.10
N ALA A 114 -14.65 1.38 -7.60
CA ALA A 114 -14.20 2.20 -8.71
C ALA A 114 -14.88 1.83 -10.05
N LYS A 115 -15.46 0.64 -10.15
CA LYS A 115 -16.31 0.22 -11.28
C LYS A 115 -17.81 0.44 -11.02
N ARG A 116 -18.20 1.07 -9.91
CA ARG A 116 -19.61 1.24 -9.47
C ARG A 116 -20.42 -0.07 -9.43
N GLN A 117 -19.78 -1.15 -9.01
CA GLN A 117 -20.44 -2.43 -8.79
C GLN A 117 -20.94 -2.53 -7.35
N ILE A 118 -22.02 -3.28 -7.13
CA ILE A 118 -22.53 -3.55 -5.78
C ILE A 118 -21.51 -4.40 -5.01
N VAL A 119 -21.04 -3.89 -3.87
CA VAL A 119 -20.02 -4.55 -3.04
C VAL A 119 -20.59 -4.98 -1.69
N PHE A 120 -20.73 -6.29 -1.51
CA PHE A 120 -20.85 -6.89 -0.18
C PHE A 120 -19.44 -7.07 0.41
N VAL A 121 -19.02 -6.12 1.25
CA VAL A 121 -17.62 -5.94 1.71
C VAL A 121 -16.95 -7.25 2.14
N SER A 122 -17.56 -8.01 3.06
CA SER A 122 -16.97 -9.25 3.59
C SER A 122 -16.82 -10.33 2.50
N GLN A 123 -17.88 -10.60 1.74
CA GLN A 123 -17.86 -11.59 0.66
C GLN A 123 -16.86 -11.22 -0.44
N CYS A 124 -16.82 -9.93 -0.80
CA CYS A 124 -15.90 -9.42 -1.81
C CYS A 124 -14.44 -9.50 -1.35
N PHE A 125 -14.17 -9.16 -0.09
CA PHE A 125 -12.83 -9.21 0.51
C PHE A 125 -12.29 -10.64 0.49
N TRP A 126 -13.04 -11.61 1.04
CA TRP A 126 -12.60 -13.01 1.08
C TRP A 126 -12.47 -13.64 -0.30
N ARG A 127 -13.33 -13.24 -1.25
CA ARG A 127 -13.17 -13.63 -2.67
C ARG A 127 -11.87 -13.06 -3.24
N GLY A 128 -11.55 -11.80 -2.97
CA GLY A 128 -10.31 -11.16 -3.39
C GLY A 128 -9.06 -11.85 -2.82
N VAL A 129 -9.07 -12.15 -1.51
CA VAL A 129 -8.01 -12.92 -0.84
C VAL A 129 -7.78 -14.25 -1.54
N LYS A 130 -8.83 -15.02 -1.83
CA LYS A 130 -8.71 -16.32 -2.49
C LYS A 130 -8.23 -16.22 -3.94
N GLN A 131 -8.72 -15.25 -4.69
CA GLN A 131 -8.37 -15.09 -6.12
C GLN A 131 -6.94 -14.60 -6.32
N HIS A 132 -6.47 -13.71 -5.45
CA HIS A 132 -5.18 -13.03 -5.63
C HIS A 132 -4.13 -13.44 -4.59
N PHE A 133 -4.35 -14.54 -3.87
CA PHE A 133 -3.51 -14.99 -2.76
C PHE A 133 -2.03 -14.99 -3.13
N TRP A 134 -1.64 -15.78 -4.13
CA TRP A 134 -0.24 -15.96 -4.51
C TRP A 134 0.39 -14.69 -5.07
N GLY A 135 -0.31 -13.98 -5.94
CA GLY A 135 0.23 -12.74 -6.49
C GLY A 135 0.42 -11.65 -5.42
N SER A 136 -0.49 -11.57 -4.44
CA SER A 136 -0.36 -10.65 -3.32
C SER A 136 0.76 -11.09 -2.36
N PHE A 137 0.86 -12.38 -2.06
CA PHE A 137 1.92 -12.94 -1.23
C PHE A 137 3.32 -12.69 -1.84
N VAL A 138 3.49 -13.00 -3.12
CA VAL A 138 4.77 -12.80 -3.84
C VAL A 138 5.12 -11.32 -3.92
N THR A 139 4.16 -10.44 -4.22
CA THR A 139 4.43 -8.99 -4.25
C THR A 139 4.81 -8.44 -2.87
N GLY A 140 4.19 -8.93 -1.79
CA GLY A 140 4.59 -8.57 -0.43
C GLY A 140 5.96 -9.11 -0.04
N ALA A 141 6.30 -10.34 -0.43
CA ALA A 141 7.63 -10.90 -0.22
C ALA A 141 8.71 -10.11 -0.98
N LEU A 142 8.44 -9.72 -2.23
CA LEU A 142 9.33 -8.86 -3.03
C LEU A 142 9.54 -7.50 -2.37
N TYR A 143 8.47 -6.87 -1.89
CA TYR A 143 8.55 -5.60 -1.16
C TYR A 143 9.45 -5.73 0.08
N ALA A 144 9.16 -6.70 0.94
CA ALA A 144 9.91 -6.89 2.18
C ALA A 144 11.37 -7.28 1.94
N SER A 145 11.66 -8.06 0.90
CA SER A 145 13.03 -8.40 0.51
C SER A 145 13.81 -7.16 0.08
N ALA A 146 13.18 -6.27 -0.69
CA ALA A 146 13.80 -5.03 -1.11
C ALA A 146 13.99 -4.04 0.06
N VAL A 147 13.02 -3.94 0.96
CA VAL A 147 13.18 -3.18 2.23
C VAL A 147 14.33 -3.74 3.05
N CYS A 148 14.40 -5.07 3.21
CA CYS A 148 15.49 -5.74 3.91
C CYS A 148 16.85 -5.45 3.26
N ALA A 149 16.94 -5.49 1.92
CA ALA A 149 18.17 -5.16 1.20
C ALA A 149 18.63 -3.71 1.46
N VAL A 150 17.71 -2.74 1.46
CA VAL A 150 18.05 -1.35 1.80
C VAL A 150 18.52 -1.22 3.24
N LEU A 151 17.81 -1.83 4.20
CA LEU A 151 18.20 -1.82 5.61
C LEU A 151 19.57 -2.49 5.83
N CYS A 152 19.83 -3.62 5.17
CA CYS A 152 21.14 -4.27 5.21
C CYS A 152 22.22 -3.33 4.67
N SER A 153 21.94 -2.66 3.55
CA SER A 153 22.91 -1.74 2.96
C SER A 153 23.26 -0.58 3.89
N ASP A 154 22.29 -0.07 4.63
CA ASP A 154 22.50 0.97 5.64
C ASP A 154 23.40 0.49 6.79
N LEU A 155 23.24 -0.77 7.22
CA LEU A 155 24.10 -1.38 8.25
C LEU A 155 25.59 -1.52 7.83
N PHE A 156 25.87 -1.54 6.53
CA PHE A 156 27.23 -1.67 5.99
C PHE A 156 27.81 -0.33 5.50
N PHE A 157 26.98 0.58 5.00
CA PHE A 157 27.42 1.80 4.28
C PHE A 157 26.82 3.10 4.84
N GLY A 158 25.94 3.06 5.85
CA GLY A 158 25.16 4.19 6.37
C GLY A 158 25.94 5.26 7.14
N ALA A 159 27.27 5.13 7.27
CA ALA A 159 28.11 6.16 7.88
C ALA A 159 28.12 7.47 7.07
N GLU A 160 27.85 7.38 5.77
CA GLU A 160 27.83 8.52 4.86
C GLU A 160 26.42 9.08 4.68
N TRP A 161 26.25 10.40 4.85
CA TRP A 161 24.94 11.06 4.75
C TRP A 161 24.26 10.87 3.38
N TRP A 162 25.05 10.77 2.30
CA TRP A 162 24.52 10.57 0.95
C TRP A 162 23.95 9.16 0.76
N TRP A 163 24.42 8.17 1.53
CA TRP A 163 23.89 6.80 1.50
C TRP A 163 22.44 6.76 1.97
N ASN A 164 22.11 7.55 2.99
CA ASN A 164 20.73 7.70 3.47
C ASN A 164 19.80 8.25 2.38
N VAL A 165 20.27 9.24 1.60
CA VAL A 165 19.50 9.81 0.49
C VAL A 165 19.25 8.75 -0.59
N VAL A 166 20.29 7.99 -0.96
CA VAL A 166 20.18 6.90 -1.94
C VAL A 166 19.22 5.81 -1.45
N GLY A 167 19.30 5.42 -0.18
CA GLY A 167 18.41 4.43 0.43
C GLY A 167 16.94 4.86 0.40
N VAL A 168 16.64 6.12 0.75
CA VAL A 168 15.28 6.67 0.69
C VAL A 168 14.75 6.70 -0.75
N LEU A 169 15.57 7.14 -1.72
CA LEU A 169 15.19 7.13 -3.13
C LEU A 169 14.95 5.71 -3.65
N ALA A 170 15.80 4.76 -3.29
CA ALA A 170 15.65 3.35 -3.66
C ALA A 170 14.34 2.77 -3.09
N LEU A 171 14.03 3.04 -1.82
CA LEU A 171 12.77 2.62 -1.20
C LEU A 171 11.57 3.24 -1.90
N ALA A 172 11.63 4.52 -2.28
CA ALA A 172 10.54 5.18 -3.00
C ALA A 172 10.30 4.53 -4.37
N VAL A 173 11.36 4.30 -5.15
CA VAL A 173 11.29 3.62 -6.46
C VAL A 173 10.72 2.22 -6.33
N VAL A 174 11.23 1.42 -5.39
CA VAL A 174 10.77 0.06 -5.11
C VAL A 174 9.31 0.05 -4.67
N SER A 175 8.90 0.98 -3.80
CA SER A 175 7.51 1.06 -3.31
C SER A 175 6.54 1.39 -4.44
N ILE A 176 6.90 2.31 -5.34
CA ILE A 176 6.10 2.61 -6.53
C ILE A 176 6.02 1.39 -7.44
N PHE A 177 7.16 0.75 -7.70
CA PHE A 177 7.24 -0.45 -8.54
C PHE A 177 6.36 -1.58 -8.01
N VAL A 178 6.47 -1.90 -6.71
CA VAL A 178 5.65 -2.95 -6.10
C VAL A 178 4.18 -2.56 -6.07
N SER A 179 3.86 -1.28 -5.85
CA SER A 179 2.47 -0.81 -5.95
C SER A 179 1.86 -1.11 -7.31
N TYR A 180 2.61 -0.91 -8.41
CA TYR A 180 2.16 -1.29 -9.75
C TYR A 180 2.09 -2.80 -9.94
N CYS A 181 3.08 -3.57 -9.50
CA CYS A 181 3.02 -5.04 -9.54
C CYS A 181 1.77 -5.58 -8.83
N PHE A 182 1.48 -5.04 -7.66
CA PHE A 182 0.34 -5.40 -6.84
C PHE A 182 -0.99 -5.08 -7.54
N VAL A 183 -1.18 -3.84 -8.03
CA VAL A 183 -2.42 -3.47 -8.71
C VAL A 183 -2.54 -4.19 -10.05
N LEU A 184 -1.49 -4.30 -10.87
CA LEU A 184 -1.56 -5.05 -12.13
C LEU A 184 -2.00 -6.50 -11.90
N ASN A 185 -1.49 -7.16 -10.87
CA ASN A 185 -1.89 -8.52 -10.50
C ASN A 185 -3.39 -8.64 -10.16
N VAL A 186 -3.97 -7.64 -9.47
CA VAL A 186 -5.41 -7.64 -9.12
C VAL A 186 -6.30 -7.36 -10.33
N PHE A 187 -5.77 -6.64 -11.33
CA PHE A 187 -6.56 -6.09 -12.44
C PHE A 187 -6.47 -6.89 -13.73
N TYR A 188 -5.28 -7.34 -14.07
CA TYR A 188 -4.99 -8.04 -15.31
C TYR A 188 -4.39 -9.41 -15.02
N LYS A 189 -4.82 -10.41 -15.78
CA LYS A 189 -4.13 -11.70 -15.80
C LYS A 189 -2.96 -11.58 -16.77
N GLN A 190 -1.75 -11.49 -16.24
CA GLN A 190 -0.52 -11.36 -17.03
C GLN A 190 0.53 -12.36 -16.55
N SER A 191 1.46 -12.71 -17.44
CA SER A 191 2.65 -13.48 -17.04
C SER A 191 3.57 -12.63 -16.17
N LEU A 192 4.39 -13.27 -15.32
CA LEU A 192 5.32 -12.57 -14.43
C LEU A 192 6.24 -11.60 -15.19
N LYS A 193 6.77 -12.02 -16.34
CA LYS A 193 7.62 -11.17 -17.18
C LYS A 193 6.89 -9.91 -17.65
N ALA A 194 5.66 -10.05 -18.14
CA ALA A 194 4.86 -8.91 -18.57
C ALA A 194 4.52 -7.98 -17.40
N LEU A 195 4.19 -8.54 -16.23
CA LEU A 195 3.91 -7.78 -15.01
C LEU A 195 5.11 -6.93 -14.59
N LEU A 196 6.32 -7.51 -14.56
CA LEU A 196 7.54 -6.79 -14.17
C LEU A 196 7.86 -5.67 -15.17
N LEU A 197 7.83 -5.95 -16.48
CA LEU A 197 8.10 -4.94 -17.51
C LEU A 197 7.09 -3.79 -17.48
N ASN A 198 5.80 -4.10 -17.35
CA ASN A 198 4.74 -3.10 -17.27
C ASN A 198 4.87 -2.26 -15.99
N ALA A 199 5.15 -2.89 -14.85
CA ALA A 199 5.35 -2.17 -13.60
C ALA A 199 6.58 -1.25 -13.65
N THR A 200 7.70 -1.69 -14.24
CA THR A 200 8.89 -0.85 -14.43
C THR A 200 8.58 0.35 -15.32
N ALA A 201 7.91 0.14 -16.46
CA ALA A 201 7.53 1.24 -17.35
C ALA A 201 6.65 2.27 -16.62
N LEU A 202 5.61 1.82 -15.92
CA LEU A 202 4.68 2.70 -15.20
C LEU A 202 5.31 3.43 -14.01
N THR A 203 6.34 2.85 -13.40
CA THR A 203 7.09 3.47 -12.31
C THR A 203 7.73 4.78 -12.76
N PHE A 204 8.39 4.77 -13.92
CA PHE A 204 9.17 5.92 -14.41
C PHE A 204 8.35 6.91 -15.25
N VAL A 205 7.33 6.46 -15.99
CA VAL A 205 6.55 7.33 -16.90
C VAL A 205 5.83 8.48 -16.17
N ARG A 206 5.48 8.30 -14.89
CA ARG A 206 4.81 9.33 -14.07
C ARG A 206 5.47 9.48 -12.69
N PHE A 207 6.80 9.37 -12.61
CA PHE A 207 7.51 9.29 -11.33
C PHE A 207 7.12 10.39 -10.30
N PRO A 208 7.04 11.70 -10.65
CA PRO A 208 6.67 12.73 -9.67
C PRO A 208 5.26 12.54 -9.11
N GLN A 209 4.31 12.12 -9.95
CA GLN A 209 2.92 11.90 -9.55
C GLN A 209 2.79 10.61 -8.73
N ASN A 210 3.55 9.57 -9.09
CA ASN A 210 3.64 8.33 -8.32
C ASN A 210 4.25 8.57 -6.93
N ALA A 211 5.30 9.38 -6.85
CA ALA A 211 5.94 9.75 -5.58
C ALA A 211 4.98 10.55 -4.69
N LEU A 212 4.24 11.50 -5.26
CA LEU A 212 3.21 12.24 -4.53
C LEU A 212 2.07 11.32 -4.06
N ALA A 213 1.60 10.40 -4.89
CA ALA A 213 0.60 9.41 -4.49
C ALA A 213 1.10 8.50 -3.36
N LEU A 214 2.37 8.08 -3.42
CA LEU A 214 3.01 7.29 -2.36
C LEU A 214 3.11 8.10 -1.06
N ALA A 215 3.54 9.36 -1.12
CA ALA A 215 3.61 10.25 0.04
C ALA A 215 2.23 10.46 0.69
N LEU A 216 1.19 10.70 -0.12
CA LEU A 216 -0.18 10.83 0.38
C LEU A 216 -0.73 9.52 0.95
N SER A 217 -0.38 8.38 0.35
CA SER A 217 -0.79 7.07 0.88
C SER A 217 -0.12 6.75 2.21
N THR A 218 1.08 7.26 2.45
CA THR A 218 1.83 7.02 3.69
C THR A 218 1.65 8.14 4.72
N ILE A 219 0.81 9.15 4.43
CA ILE A 219 0.66 10.33 5.29
C ILE A 219 0.24 9.97 6.72
N THR A 220 -0.64 8.96 6.87
CA THR A 220 -1.09 8.48 8.18
C THR A 220 0.03 7.80 8.97
N VAL A 221 1.04 7.26 8.30
CA VAL A 221 2.26 6.73 8.93
C VAL A 221 3.20 7.86 9.31
N TRP A 222 3.37 8.87 8.45
CA TRP A 222 4.23 10.02 8.74
C TRP A 222 3.75 10.86 9.93
N LEU A 223 2.43 10.93 10.17
CA LEU A 223 1.89 11.56 11.38
C LEU A 223 2.43 10.94 12.68
N VAL A 224 2.80 9.66 12.67
CA VAL A 224 3.42 8.98 13.83
C VAL A 224 4.79 9.57 14.15
N VAL A 225 5.58 9.91 13.13
CA VAL A 225 6.98 10.36 13.28
C VAL A 225 7.06 11.71 13.99
N PHE A 226 6.03 12.55 13.86
CA PHE A 226 5.98 13.87 14.48
C PHE A 226 5.34 13.88 15.87
N LEU A 227 4.91 12.72 16.40
CA LEU A 227 4.28 12.62 17.71
C LEU A 227 5.30 12.15 18.76
N PRO A 228 5.75 13.04 19.68
CA PRO A 228 6.80 12.71 20.64
C PRO A 228 6.31 11.82 21.80
N SER A 229 5.00 11.57 21.93
CA SER A 229 4.43 10.80 23.02
C SER A 229 4.07 9.37 22.59
N VAL A 230 4.35 8.40 23.48
CA VAL A 230 3.93 7.00 23.32
C VAL A 230 2.43 6.90 23.03
N LEU A 231 1.62 7.71 23.71
CA LEU A 231 0.18 7.80 23.47
C LEU A 231 -0.15 8.27 22.04
N GLY A 232 0.57 9.25 21.50
CA GLY A 232 0.40 9.72 20.12
C GLY A 232 0.75 8.65 19.10
N VAL A 233 1.85 7.92 19.32
CA VAL A 233 2.26 6.78 18.48
C VAL A 233 1.21 5.67 18.51
N THR A 234 0.74 5.28 19.70
CA THR A 234 -0.30 4.24 19.85
C THR A 234 -1.61 4.64 19.14
N LEU A 235 -2.06 5.88 19.32
CA LEU A 235 -3.28 6.37 18.66
C LEU A 235 -3.14 6.36 17.13
N CYS A 236 -1.99 6.76 16.59
CA CYS A 236 -1.78 6.72 15.16
C CYS A 236 -1.72 5.29 14.60
N VAL A 237 -1.14 4.33 15.33
CA VAL A 237 -1.19 2.91 14.94
C VAL A 237 -2.64 2.44 14.88
N ILE A 238 -3.45 2.74 15.90
CA ILE A 238 -4.88 2.41 15.94
C ILE A 238 -5.61 3.02 14.73
N VAL A 239 -5.43 4.32 14.47
CA VAL A 239 -6.05 5.00 13.31
C VAL A 239 -5.63 4.36 11.99
N ASN A 240 -4.36 3.97 11.85
CA ASN A 240 -3.89 3.27 10.65
C ASN A 240 -4.58 1.91 10.47
N LEU A 241 -4.75 1.14 11.55
CA LEU A 241 -5.38 -0.17 11.50
C LEU A 241 -6.87 -0.10 11.15
N PHE A 242 -7.58 0.95 11.60
CA PHE A 242 -9.03 1.09 11.38
C PHE A 242 -9.41 1.89 10.13
N ILE A 243 -8.56 2.79 9.65
CA ILE A 243 -8.90 3.70 8.54
C ILE A 243 -7.75 3.84 7.53
N GLY A 244 -6.51 3.93 8.03
CA GLY A 244 -5.35 4.26 7.21
C GLY A 244 -5.09 3.28 6.06
N ILE A 245 -5.19 1.97 6.30
CA ILE A 245 -4.88 0.96 5.26
C ILE A 245 -5.84 1.05 4.07
N GLY A 246 -7.14 1.17 4.31
CA GLY A 246 -8.16 1.27 3.26
C GLY A 246 -8.00 2.58 2.47
N TYR A 247 -7.69 3.67 3.16
CA TYR A 247 -7.38 4.96 2.52
C TYR A 247 -6.12 4.88 1.64
N SER A 248 -5.04 4.31 2.16
CA SER A 248 -3.77 4.12 1.45
C SER A 248 -3.96 3.30 0.18
N THR A 249 -4.69 2.18 0.31
CA THR A 249 -5.00 1.28 -0.80
C THR A 249 -5.87 1.99 -1.85
N LEU A 250 -6.81 2.84 -1.43
CA LEU A 250 -7.65 3.62 -2.34
C LEU A 250 -6.82 4.57 -3.20
N ILE A 251 -5.86 5.31 -2.60
CA ILE A 251 -4.95 6.20 -3.32
C ILE A 251 -4.13 5.40 -4.35
N ILE A 252 -3.51 4.31 -3.92
CA ILE A 252 -2.64 3.50 -4.77
C ILE A 252 -3.42 2.93 -5.96
N VAL A 253 -4.60 2.36 -5.72
CA VAL A 253 -5.44 1.77 -6.78
C VAL A 253 -5.93 2.82 -7.77
N LEU A 254 -6.44 3.97 -7.29
CA LEU A 254 -6.94 5.02 -8.18
C LEU A 254 -5.83 5.74 -8.95
N ASN A 255 -4.64 5.91 -8.34
CA ASN A 255 -3.46 6.40 -9.05
C ASN A 255 -3.07 5.44 -10.18
N ALA A 256 -3.02 4.13 -9.88
CA ALA A 256 -2.74 3.13 -10.89
C ALA A 256 -3.78 3.13 -12.02
N PHE A 257 -5.07 3.30 -11.71
CA PHE A 257 -6.12 3.42 -12.74
C PHE A 257 -5.92 4.62 -13.64
N SER A 258 -5.53 5.76 -13.08
CA SER A 258 -5.22 6.94 -13.89
C SER A 258 -4.10 6.65 -14.88
N ALA A 259 -3.09 5.86 -14.49
CA ALA A 259 -2.03 5.42 -15.39
C ALA A 259 -2.53 4.38 -16.41
N PHE A 260 -3.32 3.39 -15.98
CA PHE A 260 -3.87 2.36 -16.86
C PHE A 260 -4.78 2.94 -17.92
N ASP A 261 -5.67 3.88 -17.56
CA ASP A 261 -6.56 4.55 -18.51
C ASP A 261 -5.77 5.22 -19.64
N LYS A 262 -4.66 5.88 -19.30
CA LYS A 262 -3.87 6.63 -20.27
C LYS A 262 -2.96 5.75 -21.14
N TYR A 263 -2.35 4.72 -20.56
CA TYR A 263 -1.27 3.96 -21.21
C TYR A 263 -1.62 2.53 -21.62
N ILE A 264 -2.67 1.94 -21.04
CA ILE A 264 -3.05 0.55 -21.30
C ILE A 264 -4.47 0.48 -21.89
N ASN A 265 -5.48 0.94 -21.16
CA ASN A 265 -6.88 0.73 -21.53
C ASN A 265 -7.26 1.45 -22.83
N LYS A 266 -6.74 2.66 -23.07
CA LYS A 266 -7.05 3.41 -24.28
C LYS A 266 -6.69 2.65 -25.57
N THR A 267 -5.65 1.82 -25.56
CA THR A 267 -5.15 1.12 -26.75
C THR A 267 -5.48 -0.37 -26.73
N GLN A 268 -5.29 -1.06 -25.60
CA GLN A 268 -5.37 -2.51 -25.51
C GLN A 268 -6.73 -3.02 -25.00
N TYR A 269 -7.42 -2.24 -24.16
CA TYR A 269 -8.70 -2.63 -23.57
C TYR A 269 -9.71 -1.47 -23.57
N PRO A 270 -10.23 -1.06 -24.74
CA PRO A 270 -11.13 0.10 -24.84
C PRO A 270 -12.40 -0.02 -23.97
N SER A 271 -12.87 -1.24 -23.71
CA SER A 271 -14.02 -1.49 -22.82
C SER A 271 -13.74 -1.19 -21.35
N LEU A 272 -12.48 -1.15 -20.93
CA LEU A 272 -12.05 -0.80 -19.57
C LEU A 272 -11.65 0.66 -19.44
N TYR A 273 -11.57 1.41 -20.55
CA TYR A 273 -11.14 2.79 -20.56
C TYR A 273 -12.14 3.66 -19.79
N ARG A 274 -11.65 4.35 -18.74
CA ARG A 274 -12.47 5.25 -17.91
C ARG A 274 -13.72 4.60 -17.30
N GLU A 275 -13.72 3.29 -17.14
CA GLU A 275 -14.83 2.56 -16.50
C GLU A 275 -15.09 3.16 -15.09
N GLY A 276 -16.36 3.47 -14.81
CA GLY A 276 -16.81 4.12 -13.58
C GLY A 276 -16.63 5.65 -13.53
N LEU A 277 -16.23 6.30 -14.63
CA LEU A 277 -16.18 7.75 -14.81
C LEU A 277 -17.17 8.21 -15.89
N GLN A 278 -17.45 9.52 -15.94
CA GLN A 278 -18.22 10.11 -17.03
C GLN A 278 -17.39 10.07 -18.33
N ASN A 279 -18.01 9.61 -19.42
CA ASN A 279 -17.42 9.71 -20.75
C ASN A 279 -17.68 11.10 -21.32
N ASN A 280 -16.75 11.63 -22.12
CA ASN A 280 -16.92 12.95 -22.75
C ASN A 280 -18.15 13.01 -23.67
N SER A 281 -18.63 11.87 -24.18
CA SER A 281 -19.90 11.76 -24.92
C SER A 281 -21.14 12.08 -24.08
N ASP A 282 -21.09 11.79 -22.78
CA ASP A 282 -22.21 11.91 -21.85
C ASP A 282 -22.26 13.29 -21.18
N ALA A 283 -21.18 14.07 -21.30
CA ALA A 283 -21.12 15.46 -20.84
C ALA A 283 -21.79 16.43 -21.83
N VAL A 284 -21.65 16.16 -23.14
CA VAL A 284 -22.26 16.97 -24.21
C VAL A 284 -23.79 16.85 -24.21
N THR A 285 -24.34 15.66 -23.90
CA THR A 285 -25.79 15.46 -23.76
C THR A 285 -26.36 16.10 -22.50
N ALA A 286 -25.57 16.24 -21.42
CA ALA A 286 -26.03 16.91 -20.20
C ALA A 286 -26.06 18.44 -20.33
N GLU A 287 -25.16 19.04 -21.12
CA GLU A 287 -25.22 20.48 -21.46
C GLU A 287 -26.30 20.77 -22.51
N GLY A 288 -26.53 19.87 -23.47
CA GLY A 288 -27.59 20.01 -24.48
C GLY A 288 -29.02 19.75 -23.99
N ALA A 289 -29.19 19.13 -22.82
CA ALA A 289 -30.50 18.92 -22.19
C ALA A 289 -30.90 20.05 -21.21
N ASN A 290 -29.97 20.95 -20.91
CA ASN A 290 -30.16 22.13 -20.05
C ASN A 290 -30.17 23.45 -20.85
N ALA A 291 -30.28 23.37 -22.18
CA ALA A 291 -30.47 24.49 -23.11
C ALA A 291 -31.86 24.39 -23.74
#